data_AF-A0A9W6PJ93-F1
#
_entry.id   AF-A0A9W6PJ93-F1
#
_cell.length_a   1.000
_cell.length_b   1.000
_cell.length_c   1.000
_cell.angle_alpha   90.00
_cell.angle_beta   90.00
_cell.angle_gamma   90.00
#
_symmetry.space_group_name_H-M   'P 1'
#
loop_
_entity.id
_entity.type
_entity.pdbx_description
1 polymer ?
#
loop_
_entity_poly.entity_id
_entity_poly.type
_entity_poly.pdbx_seq_one_letter_code
_entity_poly.pdbx_strand_id
1 'polypeptide(L)'
;MLVVAAPPPAELVATLALPAQLERYLARLLPEQRQAARALRPLLANLAGVPMPTDRLFEARAAASAALAGAAAAITAPGTTVRLVLDAARPAPRALARIRAGLALHGLPLDAVVAHGALPAAAVGSPDPWLAAAAARQDEQLAAVAEELGEVPVLVARQPDGGLEELAERLYAAGAPRPPAPADPRTEDRLAAENLLLWHLPLPGADRGELELLRRGDELVLGVGGYRRVLALPSALRRCTVSGAGLADGVLSVRFTPDPALWPRG
;
A
#
# COMPACT_ATOMS: atom_id res chain seq x y z
N MET A 1 -18.90 -13.54 0.25
CA MET A 1 -17.46 -13.35 0.52
C MET A 1 -16.69 -13.93 -0.64
N LEU A 2 -15.78 -13.18 -1.24
CA LEU A 2 -14.86 -13.66 -2.28
C LEU A 2 -13.48 -13.80 -1.65
N VAL A 3 -12.85 -14.96 -1.79
CA VAL A 3 -11.47 -15.19 -1.36
C VAL A 3 -10.65 -15.48 -2.61
N VAL A 4 -9.54 -14.77 -2.77
CA VAL A 4 -8.65 -14.93 -3.92
C VAL A 4 -7.33 -15.49 -3.42
N ALA A 5 -6.91 -16.62 -3.97
CA ALA A 5 -5.54 -17.10 -3.81
C ALA A 5 -4.61 -16.16 -4.58
N ALA A 6 -3.97 -15.26 -3.86
CA ALA A 6 -3.13 -14.21 -4.42
C ALA A 6 -1.74 -14.74 -4.84
N PRO A 7 -1.09 -14.12 -5.84
CA PRO A 7 0.31 -14.38 -6.14
C PRO A 7 1.24 -13.85 -5.02
N PRO A 8 2.56 -14.09 -5.10
CA PRO A 8 3.50 -13.54 -4.14
C PRO A 8 3.35 -12.02 -3.94
N PRO A 9 3.65 -11.47 -2.74
CA PRO A 9 3.26 -10.11 -2.38
C PRO A 9 3.70 -9.00 -3.33
N ALA A 10 4.89 -9.11 -3.95
CA ALA A 10 5.36 -8.13 -4.92
C ALA A 10 4.46 -8.05 -6.16
N GLU A 11 4.09 -9.21 -6.71
CA GLU A 11 3.19 -9.33 -7.86
C GLU A 11 1.76 -8.94 -7.49
N LEU A 12 1.31 -9.29 -6.29
CA LEU A 12 0.00 -8.88 -5.76
C LEU A 12 -0.11 -7.36 -5.70
N VAL A 13 0.83 -6.68 -5.04
CA VAL A 13 0.80 -5.21 -4.92
C VAL A 13 0.88 -4.56 -6.29
N ALA A 14 1.73 -5.05 -7.19
CA ALA A 14 1.81 -4.56 -8.55
C ALA A 14 0.44 -4.69 -9.26
N THR A 15 -0.19 -5.86 -9.19
CA THR A 15 -1.49 -6.16 -9.80
C THR A 15 -2.60 -5.25 -9.25
N LEU A 16 -2.65 -5.07 -7.93
CA LEU A 16 -3.66 -4.22 -7.28
C LEU A 16 -3.42 -2.72 -7.54
N ALA A 17 -2.18 -2.32 -7.84
CA ALA A 17 -1.84 -0.95 -8.23
C ALA A 17 -2.16 -0.63 -9.71
N LEU A 18 -2.33 -1.65 -10.56
CA LEU A 18 -2.51 -1.48 -12.00
C LEU A 18 -3.66 -0.55 -12.38
N PRO A 19 -4.88 -0.63 -11.78
CA PRO A 19 -5.99 0.20 -12.22
C PRO A 19 -5.68 1.70 -12.17
N ALA A 20 -5.09 2.16 -11.06
CA ALA A 20 -4.69 3.55 -10.89
C ALA A 20 -3.51 3.95 -11.79
N GLN A 21 -2.59 3.02 -12.11
CA GLN A 21 -1.49 3.28 -13.04
C GLN A 21 -1.99 3.41 -14.48
N LEU A 22 -2.83 2.48 -14.93
CA LEU A 22 -3.40 2.46 -16.27
C LEU A 22 -4.29 3.67 -16.52
N GLU A 23 -5.10 4.09 -15.54
CA GLU A 23 -5.93 5.29 -15.67
C GLU A 23 -5.07 6.55 -15.88
N ARG A 24 -3.95 6.68 -15.15
CA ARG A 24 -3.01 7.79 -15.37
C ARG A 24 -2.39 7.76 -16.77
N TYR A 25 -2.02 6.59 -17.28
CA TYR A 25 -1.49 6.48 -18.64
C TYR A 25 -2.57 6.81 -19.68
N LEU A 26 -3.79 6.32 -19.47
CA LEU A 26 -4.93 6.59 -20.33
C LEU A 26 -5.21 8.10 -20.40
N ALA A 27 -5.26 8.79 -19.26
CA ALA A 27 -5.44 10.25 -19.17
C ALA A 27 -4.33 11.07 -19.84
N ARG A 28 -3.09 10.55 -19.91
CA ARG A 28 -1.98 11.21 -20.64
C ARG A 28 -2.06 11.04 -22.15
N LEU A 29 -2.55 9.90 -22.62
CA LEU A 29 -2.60 9.56 -24.04
C LEU A 29 -3.82 10.18 -24.75
N LEU A 30 -4.97 10.20 -24.07
CA LEU A 30 -6.22 10.72 -24.63
C LEU A 30 -6.87 11.66 -23.61
N PRO A 31 -7.30 12.88 -23.98
CA PRO A 31 -8.04 13.73 -23.05
C PRO A 31 -9.47 13.19 -22.81
N GLU A 32 -10.02 13.44 -21.62
CA GLU A 32 -11.38 12.99 -21.25
C GLU A 32 -12.47 13.64 -22.11
N GLN A 33 -12.31 14.93 -22.44
CA GLN A 33 -13.34 15.70 -23.13
C GLN A 33 -13.09 15.75 -24.64
N ARG A 34 -14.10 15.33 -25.42
CA ARG A 34 -14.12 15.44 -26.90
C ARG A 34 -13.82 16.86 -27.40
N GLN A 35 -14.26 17.89 -26.68
CA GLN A 35 -14.00 19.29 -27.03
C GLN A 35 -12.54 19.70 -26.85
N ALA A 36 -11.84 19.15 -25.84
CA ALA A 36 -10.41 19.39 -25.66
C ALA A 36 -9.59 18.83 -26.84
N ALA A 37 -10.00 17.69 -27.41
CA ALA A 37 -9.39 17.15 -28.63
C ALA A 37 -9.64 18.03 -29.87
N ARG A 38 -10.78 18.73 -29.96
CA ARG A 38 -11.03 19.74 -31.01
C ARG A 38 -10.13 20.96 -30.86
N ALA A 39 -9.78 21.35 -29.64
CA ALA A 39 -8.82 22.44 -29.39
C ALA A 39 -7.37 22.08 -29.80
N LEU A 40 -7.03 20.78 -29.84
CA LEU A 40 -5.73 20.29 -30.34
C LEU A 40 -5.67 20.15 -31.87
N ARG A 41 -6.81 20.33 -32.57
CA ARG A 41 -6.92 20.20 -34.04
C ARG A 41 -5.90 21.04 -34.83
N PRO A 42 -5.64 22.33 -34.54
CA PRO A 42 -4.64 23.11 -35.30
C PRO A 42 -3.20 22.67 -35.03
N LEU A 43 -2.88 22.14 -33.84
CA LEU A 43 -1.55 21.59 -33.52
C LEU A 43 -1.33 20.24 -34.21
N LEU A 44 -2.35 19.39 -34.26
CA LEU A 44 -2.31 18.10 -34.95
C LEU A 44 -2.36 18.24 -36.48
N ALA A 45 -3.00 19.28 -37.01
CA ALA A 45 -3.04 19.56 -38.44
C ALA A 45 -1.66 19.92 -39.03
N ASN A 46 -0.75 20.47 -38.21
CA ASN A 46 0.63 20.78 -38.59
C ASN A 46 1.54 19.55 -38.60
N LEU A 47 1.12 18.45 -37.95
CA LEU A 47 1.77 17.15 -38.02
C LEU A 47 1.14 16.37 -39.18
N ALA A 48 1.74 16.49 -40.37
CA ALA A 48 1.25 15.82 -41.57
C ALA A 48 1.03 14.31 -41.32
N GLY A 49 -0.22 13.86 -41.43
CA GLY A 49 -0.57 12.44 -41.43
C GLY A 49 -1.11 11.85 -40.11
N VAL A 50 -1.40 12.64 -39.08
CA VAL A 50 -2.06 12.12 -37.86
C VAL A 50 -3.59 12.18 -38.03
N PRO A 51 -4.30 11.04 -38.23
CA PRO A 51 -5.74 11.03 -38.30
C PRO A 51 -6.35 11.44 -36.96
N MET A 52 -7.42 12.24 -36.99
CA MET A 52 -8.14 12.63 -35.77
C MET A 52 -8.65 11.38 -35.05
N PRO A 53 -8.58 11.32 -33.71
CA PRO A 53 -9.14 10.20 -32.96
C PRO A 53 -10.62 10.03 -33.31
N THR A 54 -11.02 8.82 -33.72
CA THR A 54 -12.40 8.51 -34.11
C THR A 54 -13.31 8.44 -32.87
N ASP A 55 -14.62 8.60 -33.07
CA ASP A 55 -15.60 8.48 -31.96
C ASP A 55 -15.50 7.13 -31.23
N ARG A 56 -15.19 6.06 -31.97
CA ARG A 56 -14.94 4.72 -31.42
C ARG A 56 -13.78 4.68 -30.43
N LEU A 57 -12.72 5.48 -30.62
CA LEU A 57 -11.59 5.54 -29.67
C LEU A 57 -12.01 6.19 -28.35
N PHE A 58 -12.86 7.21 -28.40
CA PHE A 58 -13.38 7.84 -27.18
C PHE A 58 -14.36 6.93 -26.44
N GLU A 59 -15.19 6.16 -27.15
CA GLU A 59 -16.05 5.14 -26.56
C GLU A 59 -15.22 4.02 -25.90
N ALA A 60 -14.19 3.52 -26.58
CA ALA A 60 -13.28 2.53 -26.03
C ALA A 60 -12.54 3.05 -24.78
N ARG A 61 -12.08 4.32 -24.81
CA ARG A 61 -11.51 4.99 -23.63
C ARG A 61 -12.50 5.01 -22.48
N ALA A 62 -13.73 5.45 -22.71
CA ALA A 62 -14.74 5.55 -21.66
C ALA A 62 -15.05 4.18 -21.04
N ALA A 63 -15.17 3.14 -21.87
CA ALA A 63 -15.36 1.77 -21.41
C ALA A 63 -14.17 1.26 -20.58
N ALA A 64 -12.93 1.52 -21.05
CA ALA A 64 -11.72 1.15 -20.32
C ALA A 64 -11.64 1.86 -18.97
N SER A 65 -11.85 3.18 -18.94
CA SER A 65 -11.82 3.97 -17.71
C SER A 65 -12.90 3.50 -16.72
N ALA A 66 -14.11 3.20 -17.20
CA ALA A 66 -15.17 2.63 -16.35
C ALA A 66 -14.78 1.26 -15.76
N ALA A 67 -14.14 0.39 -16.54
CA ALA A 67 -13.66 -0.90 -16.05
C ALA A 67 -12.55 -0.74 -15.01
N LEU A 68 -11.58 0.16 -15.24
CA LEU A 68 -10.51 0.47 -14.28
C LEU A 68 -11.07 1.08 -12.99
N ALA A 69 -12.05 1.98 -13.09
CA ALA A 69 -12.73 2.55 -11.94
C ALA A 69 -13.50 1.49 -11.14
N GLY A 70 -14.18 0.56 -11.80
CA GLY A 70 -14.84 -0.57 -11.16
C GLY A 70 -13.85 -1.47 -10.40
N ALA A 71 -12.71 -1.80 -11.02
CA ALA A 71 -11.66 -2.57 -10.36
C ALA A 71 -11.06 -1.81 -9.15
N ALA A 72 -10.76 -0.52 -9.31
CA ALA A 72 -10.25 0.31 -8.22
C ALA A 72 -11.25 0.36 -7.06
N ALA A 73 -12.55 0.54 -7.34
CA ALA A 73 -13.60 0.57 -6.32
C ALA A 73 -13.71 -0.75 -5.54
N ALA A 74 -13.57 -1.90 -6.21
CA ALA A 74 -13.55 -3.20 -5.54
C ALA A 74 -12.30 -3.36 -4.64
N ILE A 75 -11.14 -2.89 -5.09
CA ILE A 75 -9.88 -2.97 -4.35
C ILE A 75 -9.91 -2.07 -3.11
N THR A 76 -10.46 -0.86 -3.23
CA THR A 76 -10.54 0.12 -2.13
C THR A 76 -11.82 0.02 -1.31
N ALA A 77 -12.65 -0.98 -1.54
CA ALA A 77 -13.87 -1.18 -0.78
C ALA A 77 -13.52 -1.45 0.70
N PRO A 78 -14.27 -0.93 1.69
CA PRO A 78 -13.95 -1.11 3.11
C PRO A 78 -13.85 -2.57 3.59
N GLY A 79 -14.47 -3.51 2.87
CA GLY A 79 -14.43 -4.95 3.17
C GLY A 79 -13.31 -5.72 2.46
N THR A 80 -12.49 -5.07 1.64
CA THR A 80 -11.39 -5.72 0.91
C THR A 80 -10.12 -5.64 1.75
N THR A 81 -9.62 -6.80 2.19
CA THR A 81 -8.41 -6.92 3.00
C THR A 81 -7.41 -7.87 2.38
N VAL A 82 -6.15 -7.75 2.83
CA VAL A 82 -5.08 -8.68 2.53
C VAL A 82 -4.75 -9.46 3.80
N ARG A 83 -4.58 -10.78 3.65
CA ARG A 83 -4.04 -11.65 4.68
C ARG A 83 -2.75 -12.26 4.18
N LEU A 84 -1.68 -12.14 4.95
CA LEU A 84 -0.40 -12.74 4.60
C LEU A 84 -0.27 -14.11 5.28
N VAL A 85 0.40 -15.03 4.61
CA VAL A 85 0.72 -16.36 5.14
C VAL A 85 2.23 -16.54 5.09
N LEU A 86 2.83 -16.97 6.20
CA LEU A 86 4.26 -17.21 6.32
C LEU A 86 4.55 -18.56 6.96
N ASP A 87 5.74 -19.09 6.70
CA ASP A 87 6.25 -20.29 7.36
C ASP A 87 6.74 -19.92 8.77
N ALA A 88 6.15 -20.54 9.79
CA ALA A 88 6.51 -20.31 11.18
C ALA A 88 7.95 -20.71 11.49
N ALA A 89 8.58 -21.60 10.71
CA ALA A 89 10.00 -21.95 10.88
C ALA A 89 10.94 -20.86 10.32
N ARG A 90 10.42 -19.97 9.47
CA ARG A 90 11.20 -18.92 8.77
C ARG A 90 10.39 -17.62 8.60
N PRO A 91 10.01 -16.96 9.70
CA PRO A 91 9.06 -15.85 9.63
C PRO A 91 9.57 -14.57 8.95
N ALA A 92 10.89 -14.44 8.72
CA ALA A 92 11.51 -13.35 7.96
C ALA A 92 10.92 -11.94 8.24
N PRO A 93 10.96 -11.44 9.50
CA PRO A 93 10.23 -10.25 9.93
C PRO A 93 10.55 -8.99 9.10
N ARG A 94 11.80 -8.82 8.65
CA ARG A 94 12.17 -7.69 7.77
C ARG A 94 11.48 -7.73 6.41
N ALA A 95 11.31 -8.92 5.82
CA ALA A 95 10.60 -9.07 4.56
C ALA A 95 9.10 -8.76 4.75
N LEU A 96 8.53 -9.23 5.87
CA LEU A 96 7.16 -8.94 6.26
C LEU A 96 6.92 -7.43 6.47
N ALA A 97 7.81 -6.74 7.18
CA ALA A 97 7.77 -5.30 7.38
C ALA A 97 7.77 -4.54 6.04
N ARG A 98 8.67 -4.92 5.12
CA ARG A 98 8.72 -4.33 3.77
C ARG A 98 7.44 -4.55 2.97
N ILE A 99 6.87 -5.76 3.03
CA ILE A 99 5.60 -6.08 2.36
C ILE A 99 4.46 -5.25 2.96
N ARG A 100 4.38 -5.16 4.29
CA ARG A 100 3.39 -4.33 4.99
C ARG A 100 3.48 -2.87 4.58
N ALA A 101 4.69 -2.34 4.47
CA ALA A 101 4.91 -0.97 4.00
C ALA A 101 4.46 -0.77 2.54
N GLY A 102 4.68 -1.77 1.68
CA GLY A 102 4.17 -1.78 0.30
C GLY A 102 2.63 -1.82 0.22
N LEU A 103 1.99 -2.64 1.05
CA LEU A 103 0.52 -2.69 1.16
C LEU A 103 -0.02 -1.33 1.64
N ALA A 104 0.56 -0.77 2.70
CA ALA A 104 0.19 0.54 3.25
C ALA A 104 0.40 1.67 2.23
N LEU A 105 1.51 1.64 1.49
CA LEU A 105 1.78 2.59 0.41
C LEU A 105 0.65 2.62 -0.60
N HIS A 106 0.00 1.50 -0.88
CA HIS A 106 -1.14 1.38 -1.80
C HIS A 106 -2.52 1.46 -1.12
N GLY A 107 -2.58 1.67 0.20
CA GLY A 107 -3.83 1.73 0.96
C GLY A 107 -4.54 0.38 1.09
N LEU A 108 -3.79 -0.73 0.99
CA LEU A 108 -4.32 -2.09 1.11
C LEU A 108 -4.25 -2.53 2.58
N PRO A 109 -5.39 -2.77 3.25
CA PRO A 109 -5.40 -3.07 4.67
C PRO A 109 -5.00 -4.53 4.93
N LEU A 110 -3.95 -4.72 5.74
CA LEU A 110 -3.51 -6.02 6.23
C LEU A 110 -4.34 -6.41 7.46
N ASP A 111 -5.15 -7.47 7.35
CA ASP A 111 -6.05 -7.87 8.43
C ASP A 111 -5.43 -8.83 9.45
N ALA A 112 -4.49 -9.66 9.02
CA ALA A 112 -3.79 -10.64 9.83
C ALA A 112 -2.58 -11.19 9.08
N VAL A 113 -1.69 -11.82 9.85
CA VAL A 113 -0.62 -12.68 9.34
C VAL A 113 -0.83 -14.07 9.91
N VAL A 114 -0.84 -15.10 9.06
CA VAL A 114 -0.97 -16.50 9.47
C VAL A 114 0.40 -17.16 9.39
N ALA A 115 0.90 -17.63 10.54
CA ALA A 115 2.09 -18.45 10.61
C ALA A 115 1.70 -19.94 10.56
N HIS A 116 2.02 -20.62 9.45
CA HIS A 116 1.72 -22.04 9.28
C HIS A 116 2.89 -22.93 9.70
N GLY A 117 2.59 -24.19 10.05
CA GLY A 117 3.63 -25.17 10.37
C GLY A 117 4.34 -24.91 11.71
N ALA A 118 3.70 -24.19 12.63
CA ALA A 118 4.27 -23.97 13.95
C ALA A 118 4.31 -25.29 14.74
N LEU A 119 5.30 -25.45 15.60
CA LEU A 119 5.43 -26.61 16.47
C LEU A 119 4.28 -26.65 17.49
N PRO A 120 3.87 -27.85 17.97
CA PRO A 120 2.86 -27.96 19.01
C PRO A 120 3.25 -27.14 20.25
N ALA A 121 2.30 -26.52 20.93
CA ALA A 121 2.58 -25.73 22.14
C ALA A 121 3.27 -26.59 23.24
N ALA A 122 2.92 -27.87 23.31
CA ALA A 122 3.54 -28.83 24.23
C ALA A 122 5.02 -29.10 23.93
N ALA A 123 5.53 -28.76 22.74
CA ALA A 123 6.91 -29.03 22.34
C ALA A 123 7.92 -28.26 23.19
N VAL A 124 7.57 -27.08 23.73
CA VAL A 124 8.43 -26.29 24.63
C VAL A 124 8.76 -27.05 25.91
N GLY A 125 7.83 -27.88 26.40
CA GLY A 125 8.00 -28.74 27.57
C GLY A 125 8.49 -30.15 27.24
N SER A 126 8.98 -30.40 26.02
CA SER A 126 9.42 -31.72 25.59
C SER A 126 10.62 -32.22 26.42
N PRO A 127 10.68 -33.53 26.75
CA PRO A 127 11.87 -34.13 27.35
C PRO A 127 13.06 -34.19 26.38
N ASP A 128 12.82 -34.05 25.07
CA ASP A 128 13.87 -33.88 24.07
C ASP A 128 14.37 -32.41 24.09
N PRO A 129 15.62 -32.15 24.54
CA PRO A 129 16.15 -30.80 24.65
C PRO A 129 16.22 -30.06 23.31
N TRP A 130 16.44 -30.77 22.20
CA TRP A 130 16.51 -30.15 20.88
C TRP A 130 15.14 -29.65 20.44
N LEU A 131 14.09 -30.46 20.64
CA LEU A 131 12.72 -30.08 20.30
C LEU A 131 12.23 -28.93 21.18
N ALA A 132 12.51 -28.97 22.48
CA ALA A 132 12.18 -27.88 23.40
C ALA A 132 12.85 -26.57 22.98
N ALA A 133 14.15 -26.60 22.66
CA ALA A 133 14.89 -25.43 22.20
C ALA A 133 14.44 -24.94 20.81
N ALA A 134 14.00 -25.83 19.91
CA ALA A 134 13.46 -25.44 18.61
C ALA A 134 12.10 -24.74 18.77
N ALA A 135 11.21 -25.26 19.60
CA ALA A 135 9.90 -24.67 19.89
C ALA A 135 10.04 -23.30 20.57
N ALA A 136 10.92 -23.19 21.58
CA ALA A 136 11.15 -21.93 22.28
C ALA A 136 11.68 -20.84 21.33
N ARG A 137 12.63 -21.16 20.45
CA ARG A 137 13.14 -20.21 19.44
C ARG A 137 12.08 -19.80 18.44
N GLN A 138 11.21 -20.72 18.02
CA GLN A 138 10.12 -20.40 17.12
C GLN A 138 9.10 -19.46 17.77
N ASP A 139 8.72 -19.72 19.01
CA ASP A 139 7.80 -18.85 19.76
C ASP A 139 8.41 -17.45 19.96
N GLU A 140 9.70 -17.35 20.26
CA GLU A 140 10.43 -16.06 20.34
C GLU A 140 10.40 -15.31 19.00
N GLN A 141 10.64 -16.00 17.88
CA GLN A 141 10.57 -15.40 16.56
C GLN A 141 9.16 -14.93 16.19
N LEU A 142 8.12 -15.71 16.52
CA LEU A 142 6.73 -15.32 16.29
C LEU A 142 6.29 -14.17 17.21
N ALA A 143 6.82 -14.09 18.43
CA ALA A 143 6.60 -12.95 19.32
C ALA A 143 7.22 -11.66 18.72
N ALA A 144 8.44 -11.74 18.18
CA ALA A 144 9.06 -10.60 17.49
C ALA A 144 8.28 -10.16 16.24
N VAL A 145 7.67 -11.10 15.51
CA VAL A 145 6.75 -10.78 14.40
C VAL A 145 5.50 -10.06 14.90
N ALA A 146 4.90 -10.54 15.99
CA ALA A 146 3.72 -9.90 16.58
C ALA A 146 4.03 -8.47 17.06
N GLU A 147 5.19 -8.26 17.67
CA GLU A 147 5.66 -6.93 18.08
C GLU A 147 5.82 -5.98 16.88
N GLU A 148 6.46 -6.43 15.80
CA GLU A 148 6.59 -5.65 14.55
C GLU A 148 5.24 -5.29 13.92
N LEU A 149 4.26 -6.19 14.01
CA LEU A 149 2.94 -6.01 13.43
C LEU A 149 2.02 -5.11 14.27
N GLY A 150 2.28 -4.98 15.57
CA GLY A 150 1.50 -4.16 16.49
C GLY A 150 0.04 -4.62 16.54
N GLU A 151 -0.89 -3.78 16.07
CA GLU A 151 -2.33 -4.08 16.08
C GLU A 151 -2.76 -5.18 15.10
N VAL A 152 -1.91 -5.56 14.14
CA VAL A 152 -2.24 -6.62 13.17
C VAL A 152 -2.01 -7.99 13.84
N PRO A 153 -3.06 -8.83 13.99
CA PRO A 153 -2.94 -10.10 14.69
C PRO A 153 -2.07 -11.11 13.93
N VAL A 154 -1.29 -11.88 14.68
CA VAL A 154 -0.58 -13.08 14.21
C VAL A 154 -1.39 -14.31 14.61
N LEU A 155 -1.94 -15.01 13.64
CA LEU A 155 -2.63 -16.27 13.84
C LEU A 155 -1.64 -17.42 13.64
N VAL A 156 -1.54 -18.34 14.60
CA VAL A 156 -0.55 -19.43 14.56
C VAL A 156 -1.24 -20.76 14.34
N ALA A 157 -1.01 -21.37 13.18
CA ALA A 157 -1.45 -22.74 12.87
C ALA A 157 -0.38 -23.73 13.34
N ARG A 158 -0.63 -24.36 14.49
CA ARG A 158 0.25 -25.34 15.13
C ARG A 158 -0.05 -26.76 14.68
N GLN A 159 1.03 -27.49 14.39
CA GLN A 159 1.01 -28.91 14.06
C GLN A 159 0.61 -29.78 15.28
N PRO A 160 0.06 -30.99 15.04
CA PRO A 160 -0.47 -31.42 13.74
C PRO A 160 -1.71 -30.60 13.38
N ASP A 161 -1.76 -30.12 12.14
CA ASP A 161 -2.97 -29.48 11.63
C ASP A 161 -4.00 -30.59 11.39
N GLY A 162 -5.06 -30.64 12.20
CA GLY A 162 -6.19 -31.54 12.01
C GLY A 162 -7.01 -31.26 10.73
N GLY A 163 -8.31 -31.51 10.75
CA GLY A 163 -9.20 -31.14 9.64
C GLY A 163 -9.24 -29.63 9.37
N LEU A 164 -9.65 -29.21 8.17
CA LEU A 164 -9.75 -27.78 7.81
C LEU A 164 -10.71 -27.03 8.74
N GLU A 165 -11.82 -27.66 9.12
CA GLU A 165 -12.81 -27.13 10.06
C GLU A 165 -12.18 -26.91 11.44
N GLU A 166 -11.50 -27.90 11.98
CA GLU A 166 -10.83 -27.80 13.28
C GLU A 166 -9.72 -26.74 13.26
N LEU A 167 -8.98 -26.64 12.16
CA LEU A 167 -7.98 -25.61 11.96
C LEU A 167 -8.61 -24.21 11.94
N ALA A 168 -9.73 -24.05 11.24
CA ALA A 168 -10.47 -22.79 11.19
C ALA A 168 -11.03 -22.41 12.56
N GLU A 169 -11.62 -23.36 13.30
CA GLU A 169 -12.11 -23.14 14.66
C GLU A 169 -11.00 -22.68 15.60
N ARG A 170 -9.82 -23.30 15.53
CA ARG A 170 -8.65 -22.88 16.33
C ARG A 170 -8.13 -21.51 15.92
N LEU A 171 -7.95 -21.26 14.62
CA LEU A 171 -7.39 -19.99 14.11
C LEU A 171 -8.31 -18.79 14.37
N TYR A 172 -9.62 -18.99 14.30
CA TYR A 172 -10.62 -17.93 14.44
C TYR A 172 -11.40 -18.01 15.76
N ALA A 173 -10.87 -18.69 16.77
CA ALA A 173 -11.51 -18.81 18.09
C ALA A 173 -11.78 -17.43 18.74
N ALA A 174 -10.90 -16.46 18.50
CA ALA A 174 -11.06 -15.07 18.94
C ALA A 174 -11.94 -14.21 18.00
N GLY A 175 -12.54 -14.83 16.98
CA GLY A 175 -13.28 -14.19 15.89
C GLY A 175 -12.44 -13.98 14.64
N ALA A 176 -13.12 -13.64 13.53
CA ALA A 176 -12.45 -13.29 12.28
C ALA A 176 -11.68 -11.97 12.46
N PRO A 177 -10.39 -11.91 12.06
CA PRO A 177 -9.61 -10.68 12.11
C PRO A 177 -10.28 -9.56 11.35
N ARG A 178 -10.12 -8.34 11.88
CA ARG A 178 -10.49 -7.11 11.20
C ARG A 178 -9.23 -6.29 11.01
N PRO A 179 -9.09 -5.61 9.88
CA PRO A 179 -7.96 -4.72 9.69
C PRO A 179 -8.01 -3.61 10.74
N PRO A 180 -6.84 -3.09 11.18
CA PRO A 180 -6.80 -1.88 11.97
C PRO A 180 -7.46 -0.73 11.19
N ALA A 181 -7.91 0.29 11.90
CA ALA A 181 -8.53 1.45 11.26
C ALA A 181 -7.56 2.03 10.22
N PRO A 182 -8.02 2.30 8.97
CA PRO A 182 -7.15 2.84 7.95
C PRO A 182 -6.58 4.18 8.42
N ALA A 183 -5.25 4.27 8.41
CA ALA A 183 -4.56 5.51 8.69
C ALA A 183 -4.41 6.26 7.36
N ASP A 184 -5.28 7.23 7.13
CA ASP A 184 -5.24 8.03 5.91
C ASP A 184 -4.12 9.08 5.95
N PRO A 185 -3.54 9.43 4.79
CA PRO A 185 -2.66 10.58 4.66
C PRO A 185 -3.32 11.85 5.21
N ARG A 186 -2.62 12.57 6.09
CA ARG A 186 -3.13 13.82 6.69
C ARG A 186 -2.14 14.96 6.52
N THR A 187 -2.67 16.17 6.35
CA THR A 187 -1.85 17.39 6.30
C THR A 187 -1.98 18.11 7.65
N GLU A 188 -0.86 18.46 8.25
CA GLU A 188 -0.79 19.29 9.46
C GLU A 188 -0.32 20.70 9.08
N ASP A 189 -1.03 21.71 9.58
CA ASP A 189 -0.69 23.12 9.37
C ASP A 189 0.16 23.65 10.53
N ARG A 190 1.39 24.06 10.21
CA ARG A 190 2.31 24.72 11.16
C ARG A 190 2.79 26.08 10.63
N LEU A 191 2.02 26.72 9.75
CA LEU A 191 2.43 27.96 9.11
C LEU A 191 2.68 29.08 10.13
N ALA A 192 1.82 29.22 11.14
CA ALA A 192 1.93 30.29 12.12
C ALA A 192 3.16 30.19 13.05
N ALA A 193 3.60 28.96 13.35
CA ALA A 193 4.69 28.71 14.30
C ALA A 193 6.04 28.50 13.60
N GLU A 194 6.05 27.77 12.48
CA GLU A 194 7.27 27.25 11.85
C GLU A 194 7.34 27.57 10.34
N ASN A 195 6.36 28.29 9.77
CA ASN A 195 6.25 28.57 8.34
C ASN A 195 6.36 27.32 7.45
N LEU A 196 5.72 26.22 7.87
CA LEU A 196 5.72 24.96 7.13
C LEU A 196 4.39 24.21 7.23
N LEU A 197 4.18 23.30 6.29
CA LEU A 197 3.12 22.28 6.28
C LEU A 197 3.77 20.90 6.35
N LEU A 198 3.17 19.97 7.09
CA LEU A 198 3.61 18.57 7.16
C LEU A 198 2.60 17.68 6.46
N TRP A 199 3.08 16.78 5.60
CA TRP A 199 2.26 15.71 5.06
C TRP A 199 2.66 14.38 5.68
N HIS A 200 1.76 13.81 6.47
CA HIS A 200 1.96 12.54 7.16
C HIS A 200 1.37 11.41 6.33
N LEU A 201 2.21 10.43 6.01
CA LEU A 201 1.92 9.24 5.23
C LEU A 201 2.19 8.01 6.09
N PRO A 202 1.16 7.29 6.54
CA PRO A 202 1.34 6.04 7.28
C PRO A 202 1.99 4.97 6.39
N LEU A 203 3.15 4.49 6.82
CA LEU A 203 3.97 3.47 6.18
C LEU A 203 4.56 2.52 7.24
N PRO A 204 3.72 1.79 8.00
CA PRO A 204 4.21 0.86 9.00
C PRO A 204 5.09 -0.23 8.36
N GLY A 205 6.24 -0.49 8.98
CA GLY A 205 7.25 -1.43 8.46
C GLY A 205 8.21 -0.83 7.41
N ALA A 206 8.10 0.45 7.07
CA ALA A 206 9.06 1.10 6.18
C ALA A 206 10.43 1.26 6.87
N ASP A 207 11.50 1.05 6.10
CA ASP A 207 12.86 1.36 6.52
C ASP A 207 13.32 2.66 5.87
N ARG A 208 14.00 3.54 6.63
CA ARG A 208 14.46 4.84 6.14
C ARG A 208 15.45 4.73 4.99
N GLY A 209 16.33 3.73 5.00
CA GLY A 209 17.32 3.48 3.95
C GLY A 209 16.70 2.94 2.65
N GLU A 210 15.44 2.53 2.68
CA GLU A 210 14.69 2.02 1.53
C GLU A 210 13.64 3.01 1.01
N LEU A 211 13.61 4.24 1.56
CA LEU A 211 12.70 5.29 1.11
C LEU A 211 13.28 6.07 -0.06
N GLU A 212 12.47 6.22 -1.10
CA GLU A 212 12.75 7.10 -2.22
C GLU A 212 11.66 8.17 -2.30
N LEU A 213 12.05 9.44 -2.34
CA LEU A 213 11.12 10.55 -2.51
C LEU A 213 11.56 11.43 -3.67
N LEU A 214 10.66 11.63 -4.63
CA LEU A 214 10.87 12.54 -5.74
C LEU A 214 9.62 13.37 -5.96
N ARG A 215 9.74 14.69 -5.90
CA ARG A 215 8.67 15.59 -6.32
C ARG A 215 8.72 15.81 -7.83
N ARG A 216 7.55 15.76 -8.47
CA ARG A 216 7.34 16.10 -9.87
C ARG A 216 6.07 16.94 -10.03
N GLY A 217 6.24 18.26 -10.11
CA GLY A 217 5.10 19.18 -10.20
C GLY A 217 4.18 19.06 -8.98
N ASP A 218 2.91 18.73 -9.24
CA ASP A 218 1.85 18.51 -8.25
C ASP A 218 1.78 17.06 -7.74
N GLU A 219 2.79 16.24 -8.01
CA GLU A 219 2.88 14.84 -7.60
C GLU A 219 4.10 14.60 -6.70
N LEU A 220 3.94 13.68 -5.75
CA LEU A 220 5.03 13.04 -5.01
C LEU A 220 5.13 11.59 -5.47
N VAL A 221 6.28 11.24 -6.04
CA VAL A 221 6.67 9.87 -6.28
C VAL A 221 7.32 9.35 -5.01
N LEU A 222 6.73 8.30 -4.45
CA LEU A 222 7.19 7.66 -3.22
C LEU A 222 7.54 6.20 -3.50
N GLY A 223 8.77 5.82 -3.15
CA GLY A 223 9.27 4.46 -3.16
C GLY A 223 9.49 3.94 -1.74
N VAL A 224 9.19 2.67 -1.50
CA VAL A 224 9.47 1.96 -0.25
C VAL A 224 9.99 0.56 -0.62
N GLY A 225 11.30 0.36 -0.49
CA GLY A 225 11.96 -0.87 -0.92
C GLY A 225 11.83 -1.07 -2.42
N GLY A 226 10.96 -1.99 -2.85
CA GLY A 226 10.64 -2.25 -4.25
C GLY A 226 9.29 -1.71 -4.73
N TYR A 227 8.51 -1.09 -3.83
CA TYR A 227 7.16 -0.62 -4.13
C TYR A 227 7.19 0.86 -4.47
N ARG A 228 6.44 1.29 -5.49
CA ARG A 228 6.42 2.69 -5.94
C ARG A 228 5.01 3.17 -6.23
N ARG A 229 4.65 4.32 -5.66
CA ARG A 229 3.37 4.99 -5.91
C ARG A 229 3.58 6.46 -6.25
N VAL A 230 2.75 6.94 -7.17
CA VAL A 230 2.61 8.38 -7.46
C VAL A 230 1.39 8.87 -6.69
N LEU A 231 1.61 9.85 -5.82
CA LEU A 231 0.59 10.47 -4.98
C LEU A 231 0.37 11.91 -5.46
N ALA A 232 -0.88 12.28 -5.70
CA ALA A 232 -1.23 13.68 -5.96
C ALA A 232 -1.08 14.49 -4.68
N LEU A 233 -0.51 15.69 -4.79
CA LEU A 233 -0.39 16.59 -3.64
C LEU A 233 -1.76 17.16 -3.26
N PRO A 234 -2.09 17.16 -1.95
CA PRO A 234 -3.12 18.03 -1.39
C PRO A 234 -2.99 19.47 -1.90
N SER A 235 -4.12 20.14 -2.12
CA SER A 235 -4.18 21.45 -2.79
C SER A 235 -3.28 22.50 -2.13
N ALA A 236 -3.17 22.50 -0.80
CA ALA A 236 -2.31 23.42 -0.04
C ALA A 236 -0.82 23.19 -0.34
N LEU A 237 -0.39 21.95 -0.58
CA LEU A 237 1.02 21.59 -0.75
C LEU A 237 1.56 21.87 -2.15
N ARG A 238 0.67 22.05 -3.14
CA ARG A 238 1.04 22.35 -4.54
C ARG A 238 1.81 23.66 -4.68
N ARG A 239 1.54 24.63 -3.80
CA ARG A 239 2.19 25.95 -3.75
C ARG A 239 3.38 26.03 -2.78
N CYS A 240 3.85 24.89 -2.28
CA CYS A 240 5.02 24.81 -1.43
C CYS A 240 6.22 24.24 -2.20
N THR A 241 7.41 24.20 -1.60
CA THR A 241 8.58 23.39 -2.00
C THR A 241 8.85 22.33 -0.93
N VAL A 242 9.44 21.18 -1.31
CA VAL A 242 9.81 20.14 -0.32
C VAL A 242 11.10 20.59 0.37
N SER A 243 11.07 20.73 1.69
CA SER A 243 12.23 21.16 2.49
C SER A 243 12.88 20.02 3.28
N GLY A 244 12.23 18.87 3.37
CA GLY A 244 12.81 17.66 3.96
C GLY A 244 11.79 16.55 4.18
N ALA A 245 12.23 15.41 4.67
CA ALA A 245 11.37 14.31 5.08
C ALA A 245 11.97 13.56 6.27
N GLY A 246 11.13 12.93 7.07
CA GLY A 246 11.54 12.08 8.18
C GLY A 246 10.56 10.92 8.38
N LEU A 247 11.08 9.75 8.70
CA LEU A 247 10.30 8.58 9.07
C LEU A 247 10.45 8.32 10.56
N ALA A 248 9.34 8.25 11.29
CA ALA A 248 9.30 7.91 12.71
C ALA A 248 7.99 7.15 13.00
N ASP A 249 8.06 6.11 13.83
CA ASP A 249 6.90 5.33 14.30
C ASP A 249 5.96 4.87 13.17
N GLY A 250 6.53 4.42 12.05
CA GLY A 250 5.77 3.98 10.88
C GLY A 250 5.04 5.11 10.15
N VAL A 251 5.41 6.38 10.34
CA VAL A 251 4.83 7.55 9.67
C VAL A 251 5.91 8.36 8.97
N LEU A 252 5.81 8.48 7.66
CA LEU A 252 6.63 9.39 6.86
C LEU A 252 6.02 10.79 6.92
N SER A 253 6.79 11.74 7.42
CA SER A 253 6.43 13.15 7.48
C SER A 253 7.26 13.94 6.48
N VAL A 254 6.63 14.43 5.42
CA VAL A 254 7.26 15.28 4.40
C VAL A 254 7.01 16.73 4.74
N ARG A 255 8.09 17.52 4.84
CA ARG A 255 8.04 18.95 5.16
C ARG A 255 7.91 19.76 3.87
N PHE A 256 6.96 20.68 3.88
CA PHE A 256 6.67 21.59 2.79
C PHE A 256 6.77 23.03 3.28
N THR A 257 7.56 23.86 2.61
CA THR A 257 7.68 25.29 2.90
C THR A 257 6.97 26.10 1.82
N PRO A 258 6.11 27.08 2.15
CA PRO A 258 5.46 27.94 1.17
C PRO A 258 6.44 28.53 0.15
N ASP A 259 6.10 28.45 -1.15
CA ASP A 259 6.87 29.10 -2.20
C ASP A 259 6.50 30.60 -2.25
N PRO A 260 7.43 31.53 -1.97
CA PRO A 260 7.13 32.97 -1.97
C PRO A 260 6.63 33.53 -3.32
N ALA A 261 6.85 32.82 -4.43
CA ALA A 261 6.37 33.20 -5.76
C ALA A 261 4.91 32.78 -6.01
N LEU A 262 4.41 31.76 -5.31
CA LEU A 262 3.10 31.14 -5.53
C LEU A 262 2.13 31.31 -4.35
N TRP A 263 2.65 31.64 -3.17
CA TRP A 263 1.85 31.80 -1.96
C TRP A 263 1.11 33.15 -1.95
N PRO A 264 -0.18 33.19 -1.53
CA PRO A 264 -0.90 34.45 -1.43
C PRO A 264 -0.17 35.40 -0.47
N ARG A 265 0.13 36.61 -0.95
CA ARG A 265 0.53 37.71 -0.06
C ARG A 265 -0.76 38.27 0.53
N GLY A 266 -0.86 38.23 1.86
CA GLY A 266 -1.95 38.86 2.61
C GLY A 266 -1.92 40.37 2.47
#